data_AF-A0A812YKM0-F1
#
_entry.id   AF-A0A812YKM0-F1
#
_cell.length_a   1.000
_cell.length_b   1.000
_cell.length_c   1.000
_cell.angle_alpha   90.00
_cell.angle_beta   90.00
_cell.angle_gamma   90.00
#
_symmetry.space_group_name_H-M   'P 1'
#
loop_
_entity.id
_entity.type
_entity.pdbx_description
1 polymer ?
#
loop_
_entity_poly.entity_id
_entity_poly.type
_entity_poly.pdbx_seq_one_letter_code
_entity_poly.pdbx_strand_id
1 'polypeptide(L)'
;MAVAQPAPRVTRWSSRQPELSQREGRAGYLDTPALDDLPPHEESLPKSTADCWNRLRDKDRVEAELGLYETGGEEELFDASAPSRLIARGYRRIVFGDHGPYVEFEASQIVWENLPEVILKPSHAYYDEYWAQGGFVKLYKQKRSVQHKRNPPTGGVRHDREGGYADYKVGMCYISPSQLTAATRGARASADDARSRRWKK
;
A
#
# COMPACT_ATOMS: atom_id res chain seq x y z
N MET A 1 20.53 -17.93 49.70
CA MET A 1 20.14 -16.94 50.72
C MET A 1 19.72 -15.68 49.99
N ALA A 2 18.41 -15.44 49.88
CA ALA A 2 17.83 -14.33 49.13
C ALA A 2 17.59 -13.15 50.09
N VAL A 3 18.14 -11.98 49.77
CA VAL A 3 17.94 -10.74 50.52
C VAL A 3 17.00 -9.85 49.71
N ALA A 4 15.77 -9.71 50.20
CA ALA A 4 14.75 -8.83 49.66
C ALA A 4 15.05 -7.37 50.05
N GLN A 5 14.90 -6.44 49.10
CA GLN A 5 14.92 -4.99 49.36
C GLN A 5 13.50 -4.39 49.24
N PRO A 6 13.14 -3.41 50.08
CA PRO A 6 11.77 -2.90 50.20
C PRO A 6 11.43 -1.76 49.21
N ALA A 7 10.14 -1.70 48.84
CA ALA A 7 9.55 -0.70 47.97
C ALA A 7 9.31 0.66 48.65
N PRO A 8 9.41 1.80 47.92
CA PRO A 8 9.08 3.12 48.46
C PRO A 8 7.60 3.51 48.30
N ARG A 9 7.05 3.83 49.48
CA ARG A 9 5.90 4.65 49.89
C ARG A 9 5.12 5.46 48.86
N VAL A 10 3.81 5.21 48.89
CA VAL A 10 2.69 6.03 48.39
C VAL A 10 2.52 7.28 49.26
N THR A 11 2.54 8.46 48.66
CA THR A 11 2.21 9.72 49.34
C THR A 11 0.74 10.04 49.15
N ARG A 12 -0.01 9.93 50.24
CA ARG A 12 -1.43 10.28 50.38
C ARG A 12 -1.54 11.80 50.51
N TRP A 13 -2.22 12.47 49.59
CA TRP A 13 -2.57 13.88 49.73
C TRP A 13 -4.02 14.06 50.17
N SER A 14 -4.16 15.04 51.05
CA SER A 14 -5.21 15.25 52.03
C SER A 14 -6.46 15.88 51.43
N SER A 15 -7.59 15.38 51.91
CA SER A 15 -8.94 15.94 51.85
C SER A 15 -9.01 17.40 52.31
N ARG A 16 -9.60 18.25 51.46
CA ARG A 16 -10.38 19.42 51.85
C ARG A 16 -11.63 19.46 50.99
N GLN A 17 -12.78 19.22 51.60
CA GLN A 17 -14.08 19.54 51.03
C GLN A 17 -14.39 21.02 51.29
N PRO A 18 -14.93 21.76 50.32
CA PRO A 18 -15.75 22.92 50.59
C PRO A 18 -17.23 22.56 50.55
N GLU A 19 -17.96 23.18 51.48
CA GLU A 19 -19.37 23.02 51.81
C GLU A 19 -20.31 23.25 50.62
N LEU A 20 -21.33 22.40 50.52
CA LEU A 20 -22.50 22.55 49.66
C LEU A 20 -23.43 23.63 50.26
N SER A 21 -23.42 24.82 49.66
CA SER A 21 -24.47 25.83 49.86
C SER A 21 -25.47 25.73 48.70
N GLN A 22 -26.71 25.35 49.04
CA GLN A 22 -27.83 25.37 48.13
C GLN A 22 -28.22 26.81 47.79
N ARG A 23 -28.15 27.19 46.51
CA ARG A 23 -28.92 28.29 45.95
C ARG A 23 -29.42 27.91 44.56
N GLU A 24 -30.74 27.82 44.47
CA GLU A 24 -31.50 27.75 43.23
C GLU A 24 -31.26 29.00 42.37
N GLY A 25 -31.15 28.81 41.05
CA GLY A 25 -31.05 29.90 40.10
C GLY A 25 -30.96 29.40 38.66
N ARG A 26 -32.12 29.35 37.97
CA ARG A 26 -32.26 29.21 36.52
C ARG A 26 -31.32 30.15 35.75
N ALA A 27 -30.56 29.64 34.78
CA ALA A 27 -30.35 30.22 33.44
C ALA A 27 -29.19 29.54 32.70
N GLY A 28 -29.37 29.29 31.40
CA GLY A 28 -28.28 29.10 30.44
C GLY A 28 -27.99 27.65 30.05
N TYR A 29 -28.75 27.14 29.09
CA TYR A 29 -28.35 25.99 28.26
C TYR A 29 -27.06 26.39 27.53
N LEU A 30 -25.89 25.89 27.97
CA LEU A 30 -24.66 26.02 27.21
C LEU A 30 -24.70 24.97 26.11
N ASP A 31 -24.76 25.48 24.90
CA ASP A 31 -24.78 24.80 23.61
C ASP A 31 -23.52 23.94 23.48
N THR A 32 -23.65 22.64 23.74
CA THR A 32 -22.62 21.66 23.36
C THR A 32 -22.67 21.57 21.85
N PRO A 33 -21.63 21.96 21.09
CA PRO A 33 -21.66 21.76 19.64
C PRO A 33 -21.85 20.27 19.36
N ALA A 34 -22.77 19.98 18.44
CA ALA A 34 -23.08 18.64 18.00
C ALA A 34 -21.79 17.90 17.61
N LEU A 35 -21.71 16.63 17.96
CA LEU A 35 -20.63 15.70 17.58
C LEU A 35 -20.46 15.50 16.05
N ASP A 36 -21.23 16.23 15.24
CA ASP A 36 -21.26 16.16 13.78
C ASP A 36 -20.31 17.16 13.08
N ASP A 37 -19.62 18.04 13.84
CA ASP A 37 -18.67 19.04 13.29
C ASP A 37 -17.18 18.63 13.43
N LEU A 38 -16.89 17.34 13.64
CA LEU A 38 -15.51 16.87 13.47
C LEU A 38 -15.16 16.90 11.98
N PRO A 39 -14.04 17.54 11.59
CA PRO A 39 -13.63 17.57 10.18
C PRO A 39 -13.51 16.14 9.66
N PRO A 40 -13.88 15.89 8.38
CA PRO A 40 -13.73 14.58 7.78
C PRO A 40 -12.28 14.13 7.98
N HIS A 41 -12.13 12.94 8.56
CA HIS A 41 -10.88 12.28 8.89
C HIS A 41 -9.73 12.73 7.98
N GLU A 42 -8.70 13.36 8.57
CA GLU A 42 -7.39 13.45 7.92
C GLU A 42 -7.08 12.05 7.39
N GLU A 43 -7.09 11.87 6.07
CA GLU A 43 -6.57 10.67 5.44
C GLU A 43 -5.09 10.62 5.78
N SER A 44 -4.77 9.96 6.90
CA SER A 44 -3.38 9.74 7.30
C SER A 44 -2.68 9.12 6.10
N LEU A 45 -1.62 9.79 5.63
CA LEU A 45 -0.85 9.32 4.48
C LEU A 45 -0.61 7.80 4.62
N PRO A 46 -0.84 7.01 3.56
CA PRO A 46 -0.75 5.56 3.66
C PRO A 46 0.64 5.20 4.19
N LYS A 47 0.67 4.53 5.35
CA LYS A 47 1.91 4.10 6.00
C LYS A 47 2.68 3.18 5.03
N SER A 48 3.96 3.50 4.84
CA SER A 48 4.86 2.68 4.02
C SER A 48 4.87 1.23 4.51
N THR A 49 4.86 0.31 3.56
CA THR A 49 5.01 -1.13 3.80
C THR A 49 6.48 -1.56 3.88
N ALA A 50 7.42 -0.68 3.53
CA ALA A 50 8.86 -0.92 3.58
C ALA A 50 9.45 -0.60 4.98
N ASP A 51 9.17 -1.46 5.95
CA ASP A 51 9.46 -1.24 7.38
C ASP A 51 10.57 -2.14 7.96
N CYS A 52 11.18 -2.99 7.13
CA CYS A 52 12.30 -3.84 7.52
C CYS A 52 13.31 -4.02 6.37
N TRP A 53 14.50 -4.55 6.70
CA TRP A 53 15.68 -4.53 5.82
C TRP A 53 15.43 -5.08 4.40
N ASN A 54 14.70 -6.19 4.26
CA ASN A 54 14.43 -6.81 2.95
C ASN A 54 13.47 -5.96 2.12
N ARG A 55 12.48 -5.35 2.78
CA ARG A 55 11.48 -4.50 2.12
C ARG A 55 12.06 -3.15 1.73
N LEU A 56 12.95 -2.60 2.55
CA LEU A 56 13.74 -1.40 2.21
C LEU A 56 14.65 -1.67 1.01
N ARG A 57 15.39 -2.79 1.01
CA ARG A 57 16.18 -3.22 -0.16
C ARG A 57 15.32 -3.36 -1.42
N ASP A 58 14.15 -3.97 -1.29
CA ASP A 58 13.23 -4.14 -2.44
C ASP A 58 12.66 -2.80 -2.92
N LYS A 59 12.44 -1.84 -2.02
CA LYS A 59 12.05 -0.47 -2.34
C LYS A 59 13.14 0.25 -3.12
N ASP A 60 14.36 0.27 -2.59
CA ASP A 60 15.52 0.87 -3.26
C ASP A 60 15.70 0.32 -4.67
N ARG A 61 15.51 -1.00 -4.83
CA ARG A 61 15.60 -1.66 -6.14
C ARG A 61 14.49 -1.23 -7.10
N VAL A 62 13.23 -1.19 -6.66
CA VAL A 62 12.11 -0.77 -7.51
C VAL A 62 12.27 0.69 -7.95
N GLU A 63 12.66 1.56 -7.03
CA GLU A 63 12.89 2.98 -7.32
C GLU A 63 14.08 3.16 -8.30
N ALA A 64 15.17 2.41 -8.13
CA ALA A 64 16.34 2.48 -9.00
C ALA A 64 16.10 1.90 -10.41
N GLU A 65 15.39 0.77 -10.51
CA GLU A 65 15.19 0.04 -11.77
C GLU A 65 14.05 0.60 -12.61
N LEU A 66 12.95 1.02 -11.97
CA LEU A 66 11.72 1.43 -12.67
C LEU A 66 11.34 2.90 -12.46
N GLY A 67 11.92 3.58 -11.47
CA GLY A 67 11.55 4.95 -11.12
C GLY A 67 10.12 5.06 -10.54
N LEU A 68 9.56 3.97 -10.03
CA LEU A 68 8.22 3.95 -9.43
C LEU A 68 8.29 4.25 -7.93
N TYR A 69 7.46 5.18 -7.47
CA TYR A 69 7.32 5.53 -6.07
C TYR A 69 6.30 4.64 -5.36
N GLU A 70 6.51 4.43 -4.06
CA GLU A 70 5.59 3.61 -3.28
C GLU A 70 4.14 4.13 -3.28
N THR A 71 3.92 5.44 -3.35
CA THR A 71 2.60 6.08 -3.17
C THR A 71 1.70 6.07 -4.41
N GLY A 72 2.09 5.36 -5.48
CA GLY A 72 1.32 5.32 -6.72
C GLY A 72 1.76 6.36 -7.73
N GLY A 73 1.18 6.28 -8.92
CA GLY A 73 1.48 7.19 -10.02
C GLY A 73 0.68 6.89 -11.28
N GLU A 74 0.84 7.73 -12.30
CA GLU A 74 0.11 7.67 -13.58
C GLU A 74 0.96 7.07 -14.72
N GLU A 75 2.11 6.51 -14.39
CA GLU A 75 3.05 5.94 -15.35
C GLU A 75 2.40 4.80 -16.15
N GLU A 76 2.58 4.83 -17.47
CA GLU A 76 2.23 3.69 -18.32
C GLU A 76 3.26 2.57 -18.08
N LEU A 77 2.76 1.37 -17.77
CA LEU A 77 3.58 0.19 -17.50
C LEU A 77 3.42 -0.82 -18.63
N PHE A 78 4.53 -1.34 -19.13
CA PHE A 78 4.61 -2.23 -20.28
C PHE A 78 5.21 -3.57 -19.87
N ASP A 79 4.90 -4.61 -20.65
CA ASP A 79 5.54 -5.92 -20.54
C ASP A 79 7.06 -5.79 -20.79
N ALA A 80 7.89 -6.19 -19.83
CA ALA A 80 9.35 -6.04 -19.99
C ALA A 80 9.93 -6.95 -21.09
N SER A 81 9.25 -8.04 -21.43
CA SER A 81 9.64 -8.92 -22.54
C SER A 81 9.12 -8.44 -23.90
N ALA A 82 8.09 -7.59 -23.89
CA ALA A 82 7.47 -7.02 -25.09
C ALA A 82 7.10 -5.54 -24.85
N PRO A 83 8.08 -4.60 -24.90
CA PRO A 83 7.89 -3.21 -24.46
C PRO A 83 6.84 -2.38 -25.21
N SER A 84 6.28 -2.89 -26.31
CA SER A 84 5.14 -2.28 -27.01
C SER A 84 3.78 -2.66 -26.43
N ARG A 85 3.72 -3.68 -25.56
CA ARG A 85 2.48 -4.16 -24.94
C ARG A 85 2.23 -3.40 -23.64
N LEU A 86 1.25 -2.50 -23.68
CA LEU A 86 0.79 -1.77 -22.51
C LEU A 86 0.02 -2.70 -21.55
N ILE A 87 0.44 -2.76 -20.29
CA ILE A 87 -0.19 -3.59 -19.27
C ILE A 87 -1.11 -2.76 -18.38
N ALA A 88 -0.69 -1.55 -17.99
CA ALA A 88 -1.48 -0.70 -17.11
C ALA A 88 -1.27 0.80 -17.38
N ARG A 89 -2.28 1.59 -17.03
CA ARG A 89 -2.28 3.05 -17.04
C ARG A 89 -2.29 3.55 -15.60
N GLY A 90 -1.10 3.78 -15.06
CA GLY A 90 -0.89 4.09 -13.65
C GLY A 90 -0.96 2.87 -12.74
N TYR A 91 -0.77 3.13 -11.45
CA TYR A 91 -0.82 2.14 -10.37
C TYR A 91 -1.18 2.82 -9.05
N ARG A 92 -1.71 2.05 -8.10
CA ARG A 92 -2.20 2.58 -6.82
C ARG A 92 -1.06 2.79 -5.82
N ARG A 93 -0.16 1.81 -5.72
CA ARG A 93 1.03 1.83 -4.84
C ARG A 93 1.96 0.66 -5.13
N ILE A 94 3.11 0.62 -4.48
CA ILE A 94 3.95 -0.58 -4.38
C ILE A 94 3.72 -1.23 -3.02
N VAL A 95 3.46 -2.54 -2.99
CA VAL A 95 3.38 -3.33 -1.76
C VAL A 95 4.68 -4.10 -1.57
N PHE A 96 5.40 -3.78 -0.50
CA PHE A 96 6.59 -4.52 -0.10
C PHE A 96 6.21 -5.61 0.90
N GLY A 97 6.07 -6.84 0.43
CA GLY A 97 5.83 -8.01 1.27
C GLY A 97 7.12 -8.79 1.56
N ASP A 98 7.05 -9.76 2.48
CA ASP A 98 8.21 -10.60 2.78
C ASP A 98 8.54 -11.61 1.65
N HIS A 99 7.66 -11.75 0.66
CA HIS A 99 7.89 -12.53 -0.56
C HIS A 99 8.40 -11.68 -1.74
N GLY A 100 8.66 -10.39 -1.50
CA GLY A 100 9.10 -9.43 -2.50
C GLY A 100 8.07 -8.33 -2.81
N PRO A 101 8.44 -7.39 -3.69
CA PRO A 101 7.59 -6.26 -4.06
C PRO A 101 6.54 -6.65 -5.11
N TYR A 102 5.39 -6.00 -5.06
CA TYR A 102 4.34 -6.08 -6.08
C TYR A 102 3.81 -4.68 -6.39
N VAL A 103 3.65 -4.37 -7.68
CA VAL A 103 2.88 -3.20 -8.10
C VAL A 103 1.40 -3.52 -7.89
N GLU A 104 0.69 -2.68 -7.13
CA GLU A 104 -0.73 -2.81 -6.83
C GLU A 104 -1.54 -1.90 -7.76
N PHE A 105 -2.58 -2.47 -8.38
CA PHE A 105 -3.45 -1.78 -9.33
C PHE A 105 -4.91 -1.91 -8.95
N GLU A 106 -5.67 -0.87 -9.23
CA GLU A 106 -7.11 -1.00 -9.41
C GLU A 106 -7.40 -1.76 -10.71
N ALA A 107 -8.53 -2.48 -10.74
CA ALA A 107 -8.94 -3.21 -11.94
C ALA A 107 -9.16 -2.28 -13.16
N SER A 108 -9.52 -1.02 -12.93
CA SER A 108 -9.70 0.02 -13.95
C SER A 108 -8.39 0.46 -14.61
N GLN A 109 -7.24 0.28 -13.94
CA GLN A 109 -5.92 0.67 -14.45
C GLN A 109 -5.34 -0.38 -15.40
N ILE A 110 -5.85 -1.61 -15.36
CA ILE A 110 -5.36 -2.74 -16.16
C ILE A 110 -5.94 -2.71 -17.57
N VAL A 111 -5.09 -2.92 -18.56
CA VAL A 111 -5.49 -3.15 -19.96
C VAL A 111 -5.75 -4.64 -20.17
N TRP A 112 -6.96 -5.08 -19.82
CA TRP A 112 -7.32 -6.50 -19.76
C TRP A 112 -7.19 -7.22 -21.10
N GLU A 113 -7.36 -6.51 -22.22
CA GLU A 113 -7.19 -7.06 -23.56
C GLU A 113 -5.78 -7.61 -23.81
N ASN A 114 -4.78 -7.10 -23.08
CA ASN A 114 -3.39 -7.55 -23.16
C ASN A 114 -3.04 -8.67 -22.17
N LEU A 115 -4.03 -9.16 -21.41
CA LEU A 115 -3.92 -10.30 -20.48
C LEU A 115 -4.97 -11.39 -20.79
N PRO A 116 -4.96 -11.98 -22.00
CA PRO A 116 -6.05 -12.83 -22.49
C PRO A 116 -6.12 -14.22 -21.83
N GLU A 117 -5.01 -14.69 -21.26
CA GLU A 117 -4.91 -16.05 -20.70
C GLU A 117 -5.30 -16.03 -19.22
N VAL A 118 -6.38 -16.75 -18.86
CA VAL A 118 -6.97 -16.68 -17.51
C VAL A 118 -7.05 -18.05 -16.84
N ILE A 119 -6.60 -18.11 -15.59
CA ILE A 119 -6.76 -19.27 -14.70
C ILE A 119 -7.60 -18.84 -13.50
N LEU A 120 -8.89 -19.17 -13.56
CA LEU A 120 -9.81 -19.00 -12.43
C LEU A 120 -9.60 -20.14 -11.43
N LYS A 121 -9.07 -19.80 -10.25
CA LYS A 121 -8.80 -20.79 -9.20
C LYS A 121 -10.06 -21.07 -8.38
N PRO A 122 -10.14 -22.22 -7.70
CA PRO A 122 -11.24 -22.53 -6.77
C PRO A 122 -11.47 -21.44 -5.71
N SER A 123 -12.66 -21.42 -5.13
CA SER A 123 -13.10 -20.41 -4.14
C SER A 123 -12.21 -20.31 -2.90
N HIS A 124 -11.54 -21.40 -2.50
CA HIS A 124 -10.63 -21.39 -1.36
C HIS A 124 -9.24 -20.82 -1.69
N ALA A 125 -8.90 -20.60 -2.96
CA ALA A 125 -7.64 -19.99 -3.36
C ALA A 125 -7.59 -18.48 -3.04
N TYR A 126 -6.38 -17.94 -2.87
CA TYR A 126 -6.18 -16.54 -2.51
C TYR A 126 -6.32 -15.56 -3.67
N TYR A 127 -6.14 -16.03 -4.91
CA TYR A 127 -6.13 -15.20 -6.10
C TYR A 127 -6.51 -16.00 -7.35
N ASP A 128 -6.86 -15.29 -8.42
CA ASP A 128 -6.88 -15.79 -9.81
C ASP A 128 -5.63 -15.31 -10.56
N GLU A 129 -5.32 -15.96 -11.68
CA GLU A 129 -4.15 -15.60 -12.49
C GLU A 129 -4.60 -15.13 -13.88
N TYR A 130 -4.00 -14.04 -14.34
CA TYR A 130 -4.15 -13.50 -15.68
C TYR A 130 -2.77 -13.33 -16.27
N TRP A 131 -2.60 -13.69 -17.54
CA TRP A 131 -1.30 -13.74 -18.18
C TRP A 131 -1.30 -12.98 -19.49
N ALA A 132 -0.21 -12.26 -19.75
CA ALA A 132 0.02 -11.70 -21.07
C ALA A 132 0.34 -12.83 -22.05
N GLN A 133 0.04 -12.60 -23.32
CA GLN A 133 0.40 -13.55 -24.38
C GLN A 133 1.91 -13.82 -24.38
N GLY A 134 2.30 -15.09 -24.23
CA GLY A 134 3.70 -15.50 -24.05
C GLY A 134 4.12 -15.74 -22.60
N GLY A 135 3.24 -15.47 -21.63
CA GLY A 135 3.38 -15.91 -20.24
C GLY A 135 4.40 -15.16 -19.38
N PHE A 136 5.04 -14.11 -19.90
CA PHE A 136 6.06 -13.39 -19.14
C PHE A 136 5.47 -12.53 -18.01
N VAL A 137 4.42 -11.75 -18.31
CA VAL A 137 3.66 -10.99 -17.30
C VAL A 137 2.60 -11.88 -16.69
N LYS A 138 2.58 -11.92 -15.35
CA LYS A 138 1.56 -12.60 -14.57
C LYS A 138 0.92 -11.63 -13.58
N LEU A 139 -0.39 -11.43 -13.73
CA LEU A 139 -1.22 -10.67 -12.81
C LEU A 139 -1.93 -11.63 -11.85
N TYR A 140 -1.88 -11.29 -10.56
CA TYR A 140 -2.63 -11.93 -9.50
C TYR A 140 -3.81 -11.05 -9.12
N LYS A 141 -5.05 -11.53 -9.31
CA LYS A 141 -6.25 -10.83 -8.85
C LYS A 141 -6.67 -11.37 -7.49
N GLN A 142 -6.55 -10.56 -6.44
CA GLN A 142 -6.69 -11.03 -5.06
C GLN A 142 -8.16 -11.27 -4.68
N LYS A 143 -8.43 -12.46 -4.14
CA LYS A 143 -9.77 -12.89 -3.68
C LYS A 143 -9.91 -12.96 -2.16
N ARG A 144 -8.80 -13.14 -1.43
CA ARG A 144 -8.83 -13.36 0.04
C ARG A 144 -7.72 -12.59 0.74
N SER A 145 -7.94 -12.11 1.95
CA SER A 145 -6.88 -11.47 2.75
C SER A 145 -5.79 -12.47 3.16
N VAL A 146 -4.54 -12.03 3.18
CA VAL A 146 -3.38 -12.79 3.71
C VAL A 146 -2.94 -12.33 5.10
N GLN A 147 -3.71 -11.48 5.79
CA GLN A 147 -3.35 -10.94 7.11
C GLN A 147 -3.11 -12.03 8.17
N HIS A 148 -3.82 -13.14 8.09
CA HIS A 148 -3.64 -14.29 9.00
C HIS A 148 -2.44 -15.19 8.62
N LYS A 149 -1.74 -14.91 7.52
CA LYS A 149 -0.57 -15.67 7.06
C LYS A 149 0.69 -14.97 7.54
N ARG A 150 1.19 -15.37 8.70
CA ARG A 150 2.33 -14.73 9.37
C ARG A 150 3.64 -14.78 8.59
N ASN A 151 3.80 -15.78 7.74
CA ASN A 151 5.00 -16.00 6.93
C ASN A 151 4.62 -16.20 5.46
N PRO A 152 5.48 -15.77 4.52
CA PRO A 152 5.26 -15.99 3.10
C PRO A 152 5.41 -17.48 2.75
N PRO A 153 4.95 -17.87 1.55
CA PRO A 153 5.35 -19.13 0.93
C PRO A 153 6.87 -19.24 0.76
N THR A 154 7.34 -20.41 0.32
CA THR A 154 8.76 -20.68 0.05
C THR A 154 9.39 -19.60 -0.83
N GLY A 155 10.63 -19.21 -0.49
CA GLY A 155 11.39 -18.17 -1.20
C GLY A 155 11.30 -16.76 -0.58
N GLY A 156 10.41 -16.56 0.41
CA GLY A 156 10.33 -15.30 1.15
C GLY A 156 11.06 -15.32 2.49
N VAL A 157 11.20 -14.15 3.11
CA VAL A 157 11.79 -13.97 4.44
C VAL A 157 10.75 -14.28 5.52
N ARG A 158 11.13 -15.02 6.57
CA ARG A 158 10.20 -15.44 7.63
C ARG A 158 10.32 -14.52 8.84
N HIS A 159 9.40 -13.56 8.96
CA HIS A 159 9.35 -12.61 10.08
C HIS A 159 8.25 -12.91 11.11
N ASP A 160 7.39 -13.89 10.85
CA ASP A 160 6.29 -14.29 11.74
C ASP A 160 5.35 -13.13 12.15
N ARG A 161 4.96 -12.31 11.16
CA ARG A 161 4.24 -11.05 11.38
C ARG A 161 2.79 -11.29 11.79
N GLU A 162 2.33 -10.62 12.85
CA GLU A 162 0.95 -10.73 13.32
C GLU A 162 -0.07 -10.23 12.28
N GLY A 163 0.25 -9.14 11.56
CA GLY A 163 -0.57 -8.59 10.47
C GLY A 163 -0.39 -9.27 9.11
N GLY A 164 0.35 -10.39 9.06
CA GLY A 164 0.61 -11.15 7.84
C GLY A 164 1.85 -10.69 7.07
N TYR A 165 2.31 -11.56 6.16
CA TYR A 165 3.56 -11.36 5.41
C TYR A 165 3.48 -10.25 4.35
N ALA A 166 2.28 -9.84 3.97
CA ALA A 166 2.04 -8.77 2.99
C ALA A 166 0.67 -8.13 3.24
N ASP A 167 0.51 -6.89 2.79
CA ASP A 167 -0.74 -6.13 2.93
C ASP A 167 -1.60 -6.18 1.65
N TYR A 168 -1.79 -7.37 1.07
CA TYR A 168 -2.64 -7.53 -0.12
C TYR A 168 -4.12 -7.31 0.22
N LYS A 169 -4.77 -6.46 -0.58
CA LYS A 169 -6.18 -6.11 -0.47
C LYS A 169 -7.01 -6.92 -1.46
N VAL A 170 -8.16 -7.40 -1.00
CA VAL A 170 -9.12 -8.12 -1.85
C VAL A 170 -9.63 -7.19 -2.95
N GLY A 171 -9.76 -7.71 -4.17
CA GLY A 171 -10.20 -6.95 -5.34
C GLY A 171 -9.08 -6.25 -6.11
N MET A 172 -7.92 -6.04 -5.49
CA MET A 172 -6.77 -5.43 -6.15
C MET A 172 -6.02 -6.44 -7.02
N CYS A 173 -5.29 -5.90 -7.99
CA CYS A 173 -4.46 -6.66 -8.91
C CYS A 173 -2.98 -6.43 -8.62
N TYR A 174 -2.17 -7.47 -8.75
CA TYR A 174 -0.74 -7.45 -8.38
C TYR A 174 0.12 -8.02 -9.49
N ILE A 175 1.17 -7.31 -9.89
CA ILE A 175 2.19 -7.79 -10.84
C ILE A 175 3.58 -7.58 -10.22
N SER A 176 4.50 -8.51 -10.46
CA SER A 176 5.88 -8.36 -10.00
C SER A 176 6.58 -7.22 -10.77
N PRO A 177 7.29 -6.29 -10.11
CA PRO A 177 7.97 -5.20 -10.79
C PRO A 177 8.97 -5.66 -11.85
N SER A 178 9.63 -6.81 -11.66
CA SER A 178 10.60 -7.35 -12.64
C SER A 178 9.97 -7.81 -13.96
N GLN A 179 8.64 -7.89 -14.03
CA GLN A 179 7.91 -8.23 -15.25
C GLN A 179 7.51 -6.98 -16.05
N LEU A 180 7.78 -5.78 -15.53
CA LEU A 180 7.30 -4.53 -16.09
C LEU A 180 8.46 -3.60 -16.45
N THR A 181 8.18 -2.68 -17.37
CA THR A 181 8.97 -1.48 -17.62
C THR A 181 8.07 -0.26 -17.54
N ALA A 182 8.58 0.87 -17.06
CA ALA A 182 7.83 2.11 -16.97
C ALA A 182 8.26 3.08 -18.08
N ALA A 183 7.30 3.74 -18.73
CA ALA A 183 7.64 4.82 -19.64
C ALA A 183 8.13 6.03 -18.83
N THR A 184 9.43 6.32 -18.90
CA THR A 184 9.98 7.53 -18.28
C THR A 184 9.40 8.75 -18.99
N ARG A 185 8.88 9.73 -18.23
CA ARG A 185 8.25 10.97 -18.72
C ARG A 185 9.11 11.82 -19.70
N GLY A 186 10.38 11.49 -19.93
CA GLY A 186 11.28 12.20 -20.84
C GLY A 186 11.28 11.75 -22.31
N ALA A 187 10.74 10.57 -22.65
CA ALA A 187 10.87 10.04 -24.03
C ALA A 187 9.84 10.59 -25.02
N ARG A 188 8.64 10.97 -24.56
CA ARG A 188 7.59 11.54 -25.42
C ARG A 188 7.95 12.94 -25.94
N ALA A 189 8.67 13.75 -25.17
CA ALA A 189 9.03 15.11 -25.58
C ALA A 189 10.07 15.18 -26.71
N SER A 190 10.96 14.19 -26.85
CA SER A 190 12.02 14.20 -27.88
C SER A 190 11.53 13.81 -29.28
N ALA A 191 10.51 12.95 -29.38
CA ALA A 191 10.00 12.51 -30.68
C ALA A 191 9.20 13.61 -31.42
N ASP A 192 8.44 14.41 -30.68
CA ASP A 192 7.67 15.53 -31.25
C ASP A 192 8.56 16.75 -31.57
N ASP A 193 9.58 17.02 -30.75
CA ASP A 193 10.53 18.10 -31.02
C ASP A 193 11.44 17.80 -32.23
N ALA A 194 11.80 16.54 -32.45
CA ALA A 194 12.54 16.11 -33.64
C ALA A 194 11.73 16.26 -34.95
N ARG A 195 10.40 16.13 -34.88
CA ARG A 195 9.51 16.35 -36.04
C ARG A 195 9.31 17.84 -36.34
N SER A 196 9.28 18.69 -35.31
CA SER A 196 9.09 20.14 -35.47
C SER A 196 10.29 20.84 -36.13
N ARG A 197 11.51 20.35 -35.88
CA ARG A 197 12.76 20.93 -36.41
C ARG A 197 13.07 20.55 -37.87
N ARG A 198 12.32 19.62 -38.46
CA ARG A 198 12.55 19.15 -39.85
C ARG A 198 11.89 20.01 -40.93
N TRP A 199 11.07 21.01 -40.54
CA TRP A 199 10.25 21.83 -41.45
C TRP A 199 10.55 23.33 -41.36
N LYS A 200 11.81 23.71 -41.10
CA LYS A 200 12.30 25.07 -41.35
C LYS A 200 13.51 25.00 -42.27
N LYS A 201 13.24 25.10 -43.57
CA LYS A 201 14.18 25.51 -44.61
C LYS A 201 13.64 26.78 -45.25
#